data_AF-A0A7S2MVP6-F1
#
_entry.id   AF-A0A7S2MVP6-F1
#
_cell.length_a   1.000
_cell.length_b   1.000
_cell.length_c   1.000
_cell.angle_alpha   90.00
_cell.angle_beta   90.00
_cell.angle_gamma   90.00
#
_symmetry.space_group_name_H-M   'P 1'
#
loop_
_entity.id
_entity.type
_entity.pdbx_description
1 polymer ?
#
loop_
_entity_poly.entity_id
_entity_poly.type
_entity_poly.pdbx_seq_one_letter_code
_entity_poly.pdbx_strand_id
1 'polypeptide(L)'
;MRATALVSTILLATELATLCQSFTINPPKTARVSSIVCPSAPADSDFEIPRAVKDKQTVDPNVYNIPLDQAAELWTASVQESNNADRKAGVPYMDSKSKDYFVDDIVSVEVSRDGGLGLELLELAGGRADGIGITIVSGVTKGGNAEKAGIIPGDSIAAVSVYETEMSDVEGSFGLIEETKSRVRDCECKDFDNTIDALANFPGDDAESVFLDIKRIRRWPKVQVQVEYPPSQCAEGVNNVKKIELFAGENLKRALQNRGIILSDPGSPKCDYCGSNACYVSIYRGKSLLNPMGTTEKKLMARNQDCRLSCKTTVGYNMQEGDVRMRINLCQWQE
;
A
#
# COMPACT_ATOMS: atom_id res chain seq x y z
N MET A 1 9.11 58.64 -13.90
CA MET A 1 9.26 57.17 -13.93
C MET A 1 8.35 56.62 -15.03
N ARG A 2 8.86 55.63 -15.77
CA ARG A 2 8.31 54.86 -16.90
C ARG A 2 6.78 54.70 -16.88
N ALA A 3 6.02 55.02 -17.95
CA ALA A 3 5.76 54.19 -19.16
C ALA A 3 5.33 52.76 -18.75
N THR A 4 4.12 52.24 -19.03
CA THR A 4 3.48 51.95 -20.34
C THR A 4 2.16 51.20 -20.04
N ALA A 5 1.11 51.32 -20.88
CA ALA A 5 0.34 50.16 -21.39
C ALA A 5 -0.70 50.61 -22.42
N LEU A 6 -0.54 50.08 -23.64
CA LEU A 6 -1.44 50.19 -24.78
C LEU A 6 -2.47 49.05 -24.78
N VAL A 7 -3.70 49.41 -25.18
CA VAL A 7 -4.59 48.77 -26.17
C VAL A 7 -4.56 47.24 -26.31
N SER A 8 -5.71 46.60 -26.10
CA SER A 8 -6.03 45.26 -26.61
C SER A 8 -7.37 45.27 -27.35
N THR A 9 -7.35 44.77 -28.59
CA THR A 9 -8.46 44.73 -29.54
C THR A 9 -9.13 43.36 -29.47
N ILE A 10 -10.46 43.34 -29.32
CA ILE A 10 -11.30 42.13 -29.36
C ILE A 10 -11.83 41.97 -30.80
N LEU A 11 -11.65 40.80 -31.39
CA LEU A 11 -12.24 40.42 -32.67
C LEU A 11 -13.15 39.20 -32.47
N LEU A 12 -14.44 39.42 -32.71
CA LEU A 12 -15.50 38.42 -32.83
C LEU A 12 -15.45 37.81 -34.24
N ALA A 13 -15.71 36.51 -34.35
CA ALA A 13 -16.20 35.91 -35.58
C ALA A 13 -17.19 34.79 -35.25
N THR A 14 -18.39 34.98 -35.78
CA THR A 14 -19.59 34.13 -35.76
C THR A 14 -19.68 33.27 -37.03
N GLU A 15 -20.71 32.41 -37.04
CA GLU A 15 -21.40 31.78 -38.18
C GLU A 15 -20.91 30.37 -38.60
N LEU A 16 -21.75 29.45 -39.10
CA LEU A 16 -23.19 29.16 -39.01
C LEU A 16 -23.35 27.74 -39.59
N ALA A 17 -24.47 27.10 -39.26
CA ALA A 17 -24.83 25.72 -39.58
C ALA A 17 -25.13 25.44 -41.06
N THR A 18 -25.07 24.17 -41.48
CA THR A 18 -26.03 23.64 -42.47
C THR A 18 -26.27 22.12 -42.33
N LEU A 19 -27.55 21.77 -42.25
CA LEU A 19 -28.15 20.42 -42.39
C LEU A 19 -27.95 19.85 -43.80
N CYS A 20 -27.90 18.53 -43.94
CA CYS A 20 -28.72 17.79 -44.91
C CYS A 20 -28.72 16.27 -44.63
N GLN A 21 -29.78 15.63 -45.15
CA GLN A 21 -30.42 14.42 -44.67
C GLN A 21 -29.88 13.11 -45.26
N SER A 22 -30.12 12.06 -44.47
CA SER A 22 -30.24 10.61 -44.72
C SER A 22 -30.38 10.08 -46.15
N PHE A 23 -29.59 9.04 -46.45
CA PHE A 23 -29.99 7.91 -47.30
C PHE A 23 -29.64 6.59 -46.61
N THR A 24 -30.63 5.73 -46.46
CA THR A 24 -30.54 4.37 -45.90
C THR A 24 -30.34 3.38 -47.05
N ILE A 25 -29.23 2.65 -47.04
CA ILE A 25 -29.03 1.46 -47.89
C ILE A 25 -28.39 0.38 -47.01
N ASN A 26 -29.12 -0.71 -46.76
CA ASN A 26 -28.62 -1.90 -46.06
C ASN A 26 -27.80 -2.77 -47.03
N PRO A 27 -26.57 -3.19 -46.67
CA PRO A 27 -25.89 -4.32 -47.29
C PRO A 27 -25.98 -5.60 -46.43
N PRO A 28 -25.72 -6.78 -47.04
CA PRO A 28 -26.17 -8.08 -46.55
C PRO A 28 -25.34 -8.66 -45.40
N LYS A 29 -26.02 -9.50 -44.61
CA LYS A 29 -25.52 -10.29 -43.48
C LYS A 29 -24.21 -11.02 -43.82
N THR A 30 -23.11 -10.53 -43.28
CA THR A 30 -21.83 -11.25 -43.22
C THR A 30 -21.67 -11.86 -41.83
N ALA A 31 -21.18 -13.10 -41.80
CA ALA A 31 -21.08 -13.95 -40.62
C ALA A 31 -20.30 -13.28 -39.49
N ARG A 32 -20.86 -13.32 -38.27
CA ARG A 32 -20.18 -12.97 -37.03
C ARG A 32 -18.99 -13.92 -36.83
N VAL A 33 -17.79 -13.46 -37.16
CA VAL A 33 -16.58 -13.94 -36.50
C VAL A 33 -16.57 -13.27 -35.14
N SER A 34 -16.77 -14.07 -34.09
CA SER A 34 -16.66 -13.64 -32.70
C SER A 34 -15.21 -13.26 -32.43
N SER A 35 -14.85 -11.99 -32.68
CA SER A 35 -13.68 -11.40 -32.05
C SER A 35 -13.98 -11.33 -30.56
N ILE A 36 -13.41 -12.29 -29.82
CA ILE A 36 -13.24 -12.15 -28.38
C ILE A 36 -12.27 -10.98 -28.20
N VAL A 37 -12.82 -9.77 -28.15
CA VAL A 37 -12.14 -8.62 -27.58
C VAL A 37 -12.15 -8.91 -26.08
N CYS A 38 -11.09 -9.57 -25.61
CA CYS A 38 -10.79 -9.57 -24.19
C CYS A 38 -10.68 -8.09 -23.79
N PRO A 39 -11.55 -7.57 -22.90
CA PRO A 39 -11.28 -6.27 -22.31
C PRO A 39 -9.91 -6.40 -21.65
N SER A 40 -8.95 -5.60 -22.13
CA SER A 40 -7.72 -5.36 -21.38
C SER A 40 -8.13 -4.97 -19.97
N ALA A 41 -7.59 -5.69 -18.98
CA ALA A 41 -7.79 -5.34 -17.59
C ALA A 41 -7.55 -3.82 -17.43
N PRO A 42 -8.42 -3.11 -16.70
CA PRO A 42 -8.23 -1.69 -16.45
C PRO A 42 -6.82 -1.46 -15.90
N ALA A 43 -6.15 -0.43 -16.41
CA ALA A 43 -4.78 -0.06 -16.01
C ALA A 43 -4.67 0.23 -14.49
N ASP A 44 -5.80 0.45 -13.82
CA ASP A 44 -5.92 0.74 -12.38
C ASP A 44 -6.26 -0.50 -11.54
N SER A 45 -5.80 -1.68 -11.98
CA SER A 45 -5.88 -2.92 -11.22
C SER A 45 -4.99 -2.87 -9.97
N ASP A 46 -5.57 -2.35 -8.87
CA ASP A 46 -5.59 -2.82 -7.46
C ASP A 46 -4.37 -3.55 -6.85
N PHE A 47 -3.19 -3.37 -7.45
CA PHE A 47 -1.90 -3.94 -7.04
C PHE A 47 -0.82 -2.86 -6.88
N GLU A 48 -1.21 -1.59 -6.73
CA GLU A 48 -0.27 -0.47 -6.65
C GLU A 48 0.33 -0.26 -5.25
N ILE A 49 -0.21 -0.89 -4.22
CA ILE A 49 0.31 -0.81 -2.86
C ILE A 49 1.00 -2.14 -2.53
N PRO A 50 2.32 -2.16 -2.36
CA PRO A 50 3.00 -3.36 -1.89
C PRO A 50 2.41 -3.79 -0.54
N ARG A 51 2.01 -5.06 -0.41
CA ARG A 51 1.35 -5.56 0.81
C ARG A 51 2.38 -6.18 1.75
N ALA A 52 2.34 -5.80 3.02
CA ALA A 52 3.14 -6.46 4.05
C ALA A 52 2.62 -7.90 4.27
N VAL A 53 3.46 -8.89 3.99
CA VAL A 53 3.20 -10.29 4.36
C VAL A 53 3.96 -10.57 5.65
N LYS A 54 3.32 -11.14 6.68
CA LYS A 54 3.94 -11.45 7.99
C LYS A 54 4.22 -12.96 8.08
N ASP A 55 5.44 -13.40 7.76
CA ASP A 55 5.94 -14.76 8.07
C ASP A 55 6.90 -14.78 9.28
N LYS A 56 7.31 -15.98 9.73
CA LYS A 56 8.16 -16.24 10.93
C LYS A 56 9.54 -15.55 10.95
N GLN A 57 9.95 -14.88 9.88
CA GLN A 57 11.15 -14.03 9.81
C GLN A 57 10.72 -12.58 9.57
N THR A 58 9.98 -12.03 10.53
CA THR A 58 9.52 -10.64 10.49
C THR A 58 10.63 -9.75 11.05
N VAL A 59 11.04 -8.76 10.27
CA VAL A 59 11.87 -7.66 10.77
C VAL A 59 11.05 -6.90 11.80
N ASP A 60 11.69 -6.43 12.88
CA ASP A 60 11.03 -5.52 13.82
C ASP A 60 10.53 -4.29 13.04
N PRO A 61 9.22 -4.07 12.94
CA PRO A 61 8.67 -2.97 12.15
C PRO A 61 9.14 -1.61 12.68
N ASN A 62 9.52 -1.51 13.96
CA ASN A 62 9.96 -0.27 14.58
C ASN A 62 11.26 0.29 14.01
N VAL A 63 12.05 -0.52 13.31
CA VAL A 63 13.22 -0.05 12.54
C VAL A 63 12.81 0.95 11.44
N TYR A 64 11.55 0.93 11.02
CA TYR A 64 11.00 1.82 10.00
C TYR A 64 10.17 2.99 10.58
N ASN A 65 10.13 3.14 11.91
CA ASN A 65 9.55 4.33 12.53
C ASN A 65 10.28 5.59 12.05
N ILE A 66 9.54 6.68 11.93
CA ILE A 66 10.09 7.97 11.54
C ILE A 66 9.89 8.98 12.67
N PRO A 67 10.72 10.04 12.74
CA PRO A 67 10.56 11.12 13.70
C PRO A 67 9.21 11.85 13.57
N LEU A 68 8.74 12.44 14.68
CA LEU A 68 7.47 13.18 14.76
C LEU A 68 7.36 14.29 13.72
N ASP A 69 8.39 15.11 13.59
CA ASP A 69 8.46 16.24 12.65
C ASP A 69 8.24 15.77 11.21
N GLN A 70 8.87 14.65 10.84
CA GLN A 70 8.67 14.05 9.53
C GLN A 70 7.28 13.43 9.37
N ALA A 71 6.76 12.73 10.40
CA ALA A 71 5.42 12.13 10.34
C ALA A 71 4.32 13.19 10.18
N ALA A 72 4.43 14.31 10.90
CA ALA A 72 3.48 15.41 10.87
C ALA A 72 3.34 16.03 9.46
N GLU A 73 4.42 16.12 8.70
CA GLU A 73 4.37 16.64 7.33
C GLU A 73 3.72 15.66 6.34
N LEU A 74 3.83 14.36 6.60
CA LEU A 74 3.43 13.29 5.67
C LEU A 74 1.96 12.91 5.76
N TRP A 75 1.30 13.12 6.90
CA TRP A 75 -0.12 12.77 7.05
C TRP A 75 -1.02 13.54 6.07
N THR A 76 -1.95 12.81 5.47
CA THR A 76 -3.08 13.36 4.70
C THR A 76 -4.33 12.52 4.93
N ALA A 77 -5.49 13.13 4.73
CA ALA A 77 -6.75 12.40 4.60
C ALA A 77 -7.02 12.18 3.10
N SER A 78 -7.36 10.95 2.73
CA SER A 78 -7.69 10.53 1.37
C SER A 78 -9.12 9.99 1.33
N VAL A 79 -9.78 10.10 0.18
CA VAL A 79 -11.13 9.54 -0.05
C VAL A 79 -11.10 8.75 -1.35
N GLN A 80 -11.70 7.55 -1.34
CA GLN A 80 -11.84 6.72 -2.54
C GLN A 80 -13.27 6.82 -3.09
N GLU A 81 -13.39 6.85 -4.42
CA GLU A 81 -14.69 6.92 -5.11
C GLU A 81 -15.41 5.56 -5.16
N SER A 82 -14.64 4.46 -5.14
CA SER A 82 -15.15 3.09 -5.21
C SER A 82 -14.82 2.31 -3.94
N ASN A 83 -15.69 1.36 -3.59
CA ASN A 83 -15.39 0.40 -2.54
C ASN A 83 -14.21 -0.48 -2.95
N ASN A 84 -13.35 -0.81 -2.01
CA ASN A 84 -12.40 -1.92 -2.13
C ASN A 84 -12.56 -2.88 -0.94
N ALA A 85 -11.67 -3.87 -0.81
CA ALA A 85 -11.76 -4.87 0.26
C ALA A 85 -11.70 -4.28 1.67
N ASP A 86 -11.01 -3.14 1.84
CA ASP A 86 -10.65 -2.59 3.16
C ASP A 86 -11.27 -1.20 3.41
N ARG A 87 -11.91 -0.58 2.40
CA ARG A 87 -12.35 0.81 2.42
C ARG A 87 -13.69 0.99 1.70
N LYS A 88 -14.55 1.80 2.32
CA LYS A 88 -15.85 2.20 1.76
C LYS A 88 -15.69 3.47 0.93
N ALA A 89 -16.41 3.53 -0.19
CA ALA A 89 -16.51 4.70 -1.05
C ALA A 89 -17.00 5.91 -0.25
N GLY A 90 -16.35 7.06 -0.46
CA GLY A 90 -16.72 8.33 0.16
C GLY A 90 -16.33 8.50 1.63
N VAL A 91 -15.73 7.50 2.27
CA VAL A 91 -15.27 7.59 3.66
C VAL A 91 -13.81 8.04 3.70
N PRO A 92 -13.47 9.15 4.39
CA PRO A 92 -12.09 9.57 4.58
C PRO A 92 -11.27 8.55 5.37
N TYR A 93 -10.01 8.36 4.99
CA TYR A 93 -9.05 7.53 5.69
C TYR A 93 -7.66 8.20 5.70
N MET A 94 -6.84 7.83 6.67
CA MET A 94 -5.50 8.36 6.86
C MET A 94 -4.53 7.72 5.86
N ASP A 95 -3.73 8.55 5.20
CA ASP A 95 -2.81 8.16 4.14
C ASP A 95 -1.51 8.99 4.22
N SER A 96 -0.52 8.61 3.41
CA SER A 96 0.74 9.33 3.26
C SER A 96 0.74 10.20 2.01
N LYS A 97 1.21 11.44 2.11
CA LYS A 97 1.48 12.33 0.96
C LYS A 97 2.61 11.82 0.07
N SER A 98 3.47 10.93 0.59
CA SER A 98 4.64 10.42 -0.11
C SER A 98 4.58 8.91 -0.31
N LYS A 99 4.99 8.46 -1.50
CA LYS A 99 5.08 7.04 -1.88
C LYS A 99 6.26 6.32 -1.22
N ASP A 100 7.22 7.05 -0.67
CA ASP A 100 8.35 6.46 0.07
C ASP A 100 7.96 6.01 1.49
N TYR A 101 6.70 6.22 1.89
CA TYR A 101 6.17 5.91 3.21
C TYR A 101 4.82 5.22 3.09
N PHE A 102 4.43 4.51 4.13
CA PHE A 102 3.13 3.85 4.22
C PHE A 102 2.53 4.00 5.61
N VAL A 103 1.22 3.84 5.69
CA VAL A 103 0.48 3.79 6.94
C VAL A 103 0.36 2.34 7.37
N ASP A 104 0.91 2.04 8.55
CA ASP A 104 0.81 0.74 9.21
C ASP A 104 -0.34 0.77 10.24
N ASP A 105 -1.25 -0.20 10.14
CA ASP A 105 -2.37 -0.36 11.06
C ASP A 105 -1.95 -1.27 12.23
N ILE A 106 -1.84 -0.67 13.42
CA ILE A 106 -1.53 -1.35 14.68
C ILE A 106 -2.84 -1.48 15.46
N VAL A 107 -3.39 -2.68 15.49
CA VAL A 107 -4.73 -2.95 16.02
C VAL A 107 -4.67 -3.42 17.47
N SER A 108 -5.62 -2.97 18.28
CA SER A 108 -5.87 -3.40 19.66
C SER A 108 -4.67 -3.22 20.61
N VAL A 109 -4.11 -2.02 20.65
CA VAL A 109 -3.10 -1.64 21.65
C VAL A 109 -3.78 -1.40 22.99
N GLU A 110 -3.52 -2.26 23.98
CA GLU A 110 -4.08 -2.12 25.32
C GLU A 110 -3.40 -0.97 26.09
N VAL A 111 -4.21 -0.04 26.61
CA VAL A 111 -3.77 1.11 27.39
C VAL A 111 -4.59 1.19 28.67
N SER A 112 -3.93 1.20 29.82
CA SER A 112 -4.60 1.39 31.10
C SER A 112 -5.22 2.79 31.21
N ARG A 113 -6.40 2.87 31.83
CA ARG A 113 -7.10 4.13 32.14
C ARG A 113 -6.67 4.74 33.48
N ASP A 114 -6.00 3.98 34.36
CA ASP A 114 -5.59 4.46 35.68
C ASP A 114 -4.57 5.59 35.58
N GLY A 115 -4.89 6.75 36.17
CA GLY A 115 -4.08 7.97 36.03
C GLY A 115 -4.13 8.63 34.65
N GLY A 116 -5.06 8.21 33.78
CA GLY A 116 -5.23 8.72 32.42
C GLY A 116 -4.37 8.01 31.37
N LEU A 117 -4.67 8.23 30.09
CA LEU A 117 -3.98 7.53 28.98
C LEU A 117 -2.51 7.98 28.81
N GLY A 118 -2.19 9.23 29.19
CA GLY A 118 -0.85 9.78 29.03
C GLY A 118 -0.51 10.17 27.58
N LEU A 119 -1.49 10.65 26.83
CA LEU A 119 -1.37 11.12 25.45
C LEU A 119 -1.38 12.65 25.39
N GLU A 120 -0.48 13.23 24.62
CA GLU A 120 -0.55 14.62 24.17
C GLU A 120 -0.92 14.63 22.69
N LEU A 121 -2.00 15.33 22.34
CA LEU A 121 -2.53 15.37 20.97
C LEU A 121 -2.24 16.72 20.30
N LEU A 122 -2.03 16.68 18.99
CA LEU A 122 -1.84 17.83 18.13
C LEU A 122 -2.72 17.71 16.89
N GLU A 123 -3.47 18.77 16.60
CA GLU A 123 -4.19 18.93 15.34
C GLU A 123 -3.24 19.42 14.24
N LEU A 124 -3.14 18.68 13.15
CA LEU A 124 -2.41 19.08 11.95
C LEU A 124 -3.32 19.78 10.93
N ALA A 125 -4.58 19.38 10.88
CA ALA A 125 -5.62 19.97 10.05
C ALA A 125 -6.98 19.74 10.70
N GLY A 126 -7.84 20.76 10.71
CA GLY A 126 -9.15 20.67 11.35
C GLY A 126 -9.94 21.98 11.22
N GLY A 127 -10.93 22.16 12.11
CA GLY A 127 -11.78 23.35 12.14
C GLY A 127 -12.90 23.37 11.09
N ARG A 128 -13.17 22.22 10.45
CA ARG A 128 -14.29 22.08 9.50
C ARG A 128 -15.57 21.73 10.24
N ALA A 129 -16.70 22.19 9.73
CA ALA A 129 -18.01 21.90 10.32
C ALA A 129 -18.44 20.42 10.20
N ASP A 130 -17.78 19.63 9.36
CA ASP A 130 -18.03 18.19 9.19
C ASP A 130 -17.24 17.31 10.18
N GLY A 131 -16.42 17.91 11.05
CA GLY A 131 -15.61 17.20 12.04
C GLY A 131 -14.46 16.39 11.45
N ILE A 132 -14.17 16.57 10.15
CA ILE A 132 -13.06 15.91 9.48
C ILE A 132 -11.77 16.69 9.77
N GLY A 133 -10.77 15.97 10.26
CA GLY A 133 -9.47 16.53 10.59
C GLY A 133 -8.37 15.47 10.63
N ILE A 134 -7.18 15.89 11.02
CA ILE A 134 -6.00 15.07 11.21
C ILE A 134 -5.45 15.40 12.58
N THR A 135 -5.63 14.48 13.52
CA THR A 135 -5.11 14.58 14.88
C THR A 135 -4.08 13.48 15.11
N ILE A 136 -2.91 13.87 15.60
CA ILE A 136 -1.82 12.95 15.91
C ILE A 136 -1.41 13.06 17.37
N VAL A 137 -0.69 12.06 17.85
CA VAL A 137 0.02 12.08 19.13
C VAL A 137 1.28 12.93 18.96
N SER A 138 1.35 14.09 19.59
CA SER A 138 2.58 14.93 19.61
C SER A 138 3.54 14.53 20.72
N GLY A 139 3.04 13.85 21.75
CA GLY A 139 3.82 13.49 22.93
C GLY A 139 3.17 12.36 23.71
N VAL A 140 3.98 11.66 24.48
CA VAL A 140 3.52 10.67 25.46
C VAL A 140 4.14 11.00 26.81
N THR A 141 3.36 10.87 27.88
CA THR A 141 3.88 11.08 29.24
C THR A 141 4.94 10.03 29.55
N LYS A 142 6.16 10.47 29.89
CA LYS A 142 7.25 9.57 30.26
C LYS A 142 6.89 8.71 31.48
N GLY A 143 6.99 7.39 31.33
CA GLY A 143 6.57 6.37 32.30
C GLY A 143 5.06 6.15 32.36
N GLY A 144 4.28 6.83 31.52
CA GLY A 144 2.82 6.77 31.46
C GLY A 144 2.30 5.54 30.71
N ASN A 145 0.97 5.43 30.66
CA ASN A 145 0.31 4.24 30.11
C ASN A 145 0.49 4.12 28.59
N ALA A 146 0.35 5.22 27.83
CA ALA A 146 0.59 5.23 26.39
C ALA A 146 2.02 4.81 26.00
N GLU A 147 3.04 5.32 26.69
CA GLU A 147 4.45 4.95 26.41
C GLU A 147 4.67 3.45 26.68
N LYS A 148 4.15 2.91 27.79
CA LYS A 148 4.23 1.48 28.12
C LYS A 148 3.53 0.59 27.11
N ALA A 149 2.45 1.08 26.51
CA ALA A 149 1.70 0.40 25.47
C ALA A 149 2.40 0.45 24.09
N GLY A 150 3.50 1.19 23.95
CA GLY A 150 4.27 1.29 22.70
C GLY A 150 3.75 2.34 21.71
N ILE A 151 2.90 3.25 22.17
CA ILE A 151 2.47 4.43 21.41
C ILE A 151 3.62 5.42 21.35
N ILE A 152 3.84 6.03 20.19
CA ILE A 152 4.93 6.98 19.97
C ILE A 152 4.41 8.30 19.38
N PRO A 153 5.14 9.42 19.56
CA PRO A 153 4.85 10.64 18.83
C PRO A 153 4.85 10.42 17.31
N GLY A 154 3.83 10.94 16.64
CA GLY A 154 3.57 10.77 15.20
C GLY A 154 2.43 9.79 14.88
N ASP A 155 2.00 8.99 15.85
CA ASP A 155 0.86 8.09 15.73
C ASP A 155 -0.47 8.85 15.58
N SER A 156 -1.41 8.27 14.84
CA SER A 156 -2.80 8.73 14.75
C SER A 156 -3.72 7.68 15.35
N ILE A 157 -4.71 8.11 16.13
CA ILE A 157 -5.69 7.18 16.74
C ILE A 157 -6.82 6.95 15.72
N ALA A 158 -7.01 5.70 15.32
CA ALA A 158 -8.01 5.30 14.34
C ALA A 158 -9.32 4.83 14.99
N ALA A 159 -9.25 4.17 16.14
CA ALA A 159 -10.42 3.79 16.91
C ALA A 159 -10.06 3.58 18.38
N VAL A 160 -11.09 3.64 19.24
CA VAL A 160 -11.04 3.25 20.64
C VAL A 160 -12.08 2.17 20.90
N SER A 161 -11.73 1.18 21.71
CA SER A 161 -12.61 0.08 22.06
C SER A 161 -12.43 -0.41 23.50
N VAL A 162 -13.47 -1.04 24.04
CA VAL A 162 -13.44 -1.75 25.32
C VAL A 162 -14.10 -3.11 25.09
N TYR A 163 -13.50 -4.17 25.64
CA TYR A 163 -14.09 -5.50 25.70
C TYR A 163 -14.73 -5.68 27.07
N GLU A 164 -16.06 -5.81 27.10
CA GLU A 164 -16.82 -6.15 28.30
C GLU A 164 -17.09 -7.65 28.27
N THR A 165 -16.62 -8.37 29.27
CA THR A 165 -17.02 -9.76 29.51
C THR A 165 -18.27 -9.74 30.37
N GLU A 166 -19.43 -9.99 29.76
CA GLU A 166 -20.65 -10.23 30.51
C GLU A 166 -20.77 -11.73 30.82
N MET A 167 -20.91 -12.05 32.11
CA MET A 167 -21.35 -13.38 32.54
C MET A 167 -22.87 -13.37 32.63
N SER A 168 -23.55 -14.03 31.70
CA SER A 168 -25.01 -14.20 31.76
C SER A 168 -25.37 -15.55 32.38
N ASP A 169 -26.10 -15.54 33.50
CA ASP A 169 -26.84 -16.71 33.99
C ASP A 169 -28.06 -16.94 33.10
N VAL A 170 -27.96 -17.90 32.17
CA VAL A 170 -29.14 -18.37 31.45
C VAL A 170 -29.88 -19.35 32.36
N GLU A 171 -31.00 -18.92 32.94
CA GLU A 171 -31.88 -19.79 33.73
C GLU A 171 -32.21 -21.06 32.93
N GLY A 172 -31.64 -22.19 33.36
CA GLY A 172 -31.91 -23.52 32.79
C GLY A 172 -30.78 -24.18 31.99
N SER A 173 -29.61 -23.55 31.83
CA SER A 173 -28.42 -24.19 31.21
C SER A 173 -27.32 -24.43 32.24
N PHE A 174 -26.81 -25.67 32.29
CA PHE A 174 -25.67 -26.07 33.13
C PHE A 174 -24.34 -25.64 32.48
N GLY A 175 -24.17 -24.34 32.22
CA GLY A 175 -22.97 -23.78 31.63
C GLY A 175 -23.03 -22.25 31.56
N LEU A 176 -22.03 -21.60 32.17
CA LEU A 176 -21.75 -20.17 31.98
C LEU A 176 -21.45 -19.92 30.50
N ILE A 177 -22.21 -19.00 29.89
CA ILE A 177 -21.86 -18.47 28.56
C ILE A 177 -21.16 -17.14 28.81
N GLU A 178 -19.89 -17.09 28.42
CA GLU A 178 -19.08 -15.87 28.43
C GLU A 178 -19.32 -15.14 27.10
N GLU A 179 -20.05 -14.01 27.14
CA GLU A 179 -20.23 -13.15 25.97
C GLU A 179 -19.32 -11.93 26.08
N THR A 180 -18.29 -11.87 25.23
CA THR A 180 -17.44 -10.68 25.09
C THR A 180 -18.10 -9.69 24.14
N LYS A 181 -18.69 -8.62 24.67
CA LYS A 181 -19.21 -7.51 23.87
C LYS A 181 -18.09 -6.49 23.65
N SER A 182 -17.83 -6.15 22.40
CA SER A 182 -16.92 -5.05 22.06
C SER A 182 -17.72 -3.79 21.77
N ARG A 183 -17.40 -2.71 22.46
CA ARG A 183 -17.82 -1.36 22.07
C ARG A 183 -16.67 -0.74 21.30
N VAL A 184 -16.95 -0.15 20.14
CA VAL A 184 -15.94 0.48 19.27
C VAL A 184 -16.43 1.86 18.86
N ARG A 185 -15.55 2.86 18.89
CA ARG A 185 -15.80 4.20 18.38
C ARG A 185 -14.66 4.62 17.46
N ASP A 186 -15.02 4.91 16.21
CA ASP A 186 -14.09 5.34 15.19
C ASP A 186 -13.59 6.77 15.46
N CYS A 187 -12.28 6.94 15.33
CA CYS A 187 -11.54 8.19 15.54
C CYS A 187 -10.72 8.60 14.30
N GLU A 188 -10.68 7.76 13.25
CA GLU A 188 -9.92 8.04 12.04
C GLU A 188 -10.43 9.30 11.32
N CYS A 189 -9.49 10.13 10.86
CA CYS A 189 -9.78 11.39 10.17
C CYS A 189 -10.69 12.35 10.96
N LYS A 190 -10.57 12.37 12.29
CA LYS A 190 -11.28 13.31 13.16
C LYS A 190 -10.39 14.47 13.57
N ASP A 191 -11.01 15.65 13.69
CA ASP A 191 -10.37 16.83 14.28
C ASP A 191 -10.14 16.63 15.79
N PHE A 192 -9.45 17.58 16.41
CA PHE A 192 -9.02 17.45 17.80
C PHE A 192 -10.19 17.27 18.75
N ASP A 193 -11.23 18.08 18.60
CA ASP A 193 -12.40 18.08 19.49
C ASP A 193 -13.15 16.74 19.39
N ASN A 194 -13.36 16.21 18.18
CA ASN A 194 -14.02 14.93 17.99
C ASN A 194 -13.15 13.75 18.46
N THR A 195 -11.82 13.82 18.31
CA THR A 195 -10.91 12.80 18.85
C THR A 195 -10.93 12.81 20.39
N ILE A 196 -10.90 13.99 21.02
CA ILE A 196 -11.00 14.11 22.47
C ILE A 196 -12.36 13.60 22.96
N ASP A 197 -13.45 13.98 22.31
CA ASP A 197 -14.79 13.48 22.66
C ASP A 197 -14.87 11.96 22.55
N ALA A 198 -14.24 11.38 21.52
CA ALA A 198 -14.20 9.95 21.33
C ALA A 198 -13.42 9.22 22.42
N LEU A 199 -12.33 9.80 22.95
CA LEU A 199 -11.49 9.22 24.00
C LEU A 199 -12.02 9.47 25.41
N ALA A 200 -12.38 10.72 25.72
CA ALA A 200 -12.76 11.14 27.07
C ALA A 200 -14.17 10.68 27.45
N ASN A 201 -15.10 10.69 26.50
CA ASN A 201 -16.49 10.26 26.72
C ASN A 201 -16.73 8.82 26.24
N PHE A 202 -15.68 8.01 26.09
CA PHE A 202 -15.83 6.61 25.72
C PHE A 202 -16.43 5.79 26.87
N PRO A 203 -17.58 5.13 26.66
CA PRO A 203 -18.28 4.41 27.73
C PRO A 203 -17.46 3.21 28.22
N GLY A 204 -17.63 2.88 29.49
CA GLY A 204 -16.87 1.81 30.17
C GLY A 204 -16.03 2.37 31.32
N ASP A 205 -16.64 3.16 32.19
CA ASP A 205 -15.98 3.75 33.38
C ASP A 205 -15.43 2.66 34.32
N ASP A 206 -16.02 1.47 34.28
CA ASP A 206 -15.61 0.30 35.06
C ASP A 206 -14.47 -0.50 34.40
N ALA A 207 -14.08 -0.17 33.16
CA ALA A 207 -13.02 -0.87 32.47
C ALA A 207 -11.64 -0.34 32.89
N GLU A 208 -10.74 -1.23 33.31
CA GLU A 208 -9.37 -0.86 33.72
C GLU A 208 -8.49 -0.43 32.53
N SER A 209 -8.80 -0.94 31.33
CA SER A 209 -8.05 -0.71 30.09
C SER A 209 -8.99 -0.37 28.93
N VAL A 210 -8.48 0.39 27.98
CA VAL A 210 -9.05 0.58 26.63
C VAL A 210 -8.09 0.05 25.58
N PHE A 211 -8.61 -0.29 24.42
CA PHE A 211 -7.84 -0.76 23.27
C PHE A 211 -7.89 0.29 22.18
N LEU A 212 -6.72 0.76 21.75
CA LEU A 212 -6.58 1.74 20.70
C LEU A 212 -6.13 1.07 19.41
N ASP A 213 -6.82 1.38 18.33
CA ASP A 213 -6.33 1.11 16.98
C ASP A 213 -5.54 2.34 16.53
N ILE A 214 -4.31 2.12 16.10
CA ILE A 214 -3.34 3.18 15.83
C ILE A 214 -2.87 3.06 14.39
N LYS A 215 -2.75 4.20 13.73
CA LYS A 215 -2.12 4.34 12.42
C LYS A 215 -0.78 5.00 12.58
N ARG A 216 0.26 4.35 12.06
CA ARG A 216 1.64 4.84 12.15
C ARG A 216 2.23 5.00 10.76
N ILE A 217 2.74 6.18 10.44
CA ILE A 217 3.56 6.33 9.23
C ILE A 217 4.92 5.67 9.45
N ARG A 218 5.31 4.83 8.50
CA ARG A 218 6.63 4.20 8.45
C ARG A 218 7.28 4.45 7.11
N ARG A 219 8.61 4.46 7.08
CA ARG A 219 9.36 4.49 5.82
C ARG A 219 9.19 3.16 5.10
N TRP A 220 8.99 3.20 3.80
CA TRP A 220 8.95 2.01 2.97
C TRP A 220 10.35 1.37 2.88
N PRO A 221 10.52 0.08 3.20
CA PRO A 221 11.81 -0.61 3.09
C PRO A 221 12.23 -0.75 1.62
N LYS A 222 13.52 -0.53 1.35
CA LYS A 222 14.07 -0.52 -0.01
C LYS A 222 15.06 -1.67 -0.21
N VAL A 223 14.96 -2.32 -1.37
CA VAL A 223 15.85 -3.39 -1.81
C VAL A 223 16.64 -2.90 -3.01
N GLN A 224 17.96 -2.93 -2.89
CA GLN A 224 18.87 -2.59 -3.97
C GLN A 224 19.02 -3.80 -4.89
N VAL A 225 18.64 -3.63 -6.16
CA VAL A 225 18.65 -4.72 -7.14
C VAL A 225 19.68 -4.43 -8.22
N GLN A 226 20.62 -5.36 -8.39
CA GLN A 226 21.57 -5.36 -9.49
C GLN A 226 21.10 -6.36 -10.55
N VAL A 227 20.77 -5.83 -11.73
CA VAL A 227 20.31 -6.61 -12.87
C VAL A 227 21.43 -6.69 -13.89
N GLU A 228 21.87 -7.90 -14.19
CA GLU A 228 22.87 -8.17 -15.21
C GLU A 228 22.20 -8.62 -16.50
N TYR A 229 22.56 -7.95 -17.60
CA TYR A 229 22.25 -8.35 -18.95
C TYR A 229 23.33 -9.29 -19.51
N PRO A 230 22.97 -10.18 -20.45
CA PRO A 230 23.96 -10.85 -21.28
C PRO A 230 24.85 -9.81 -21.98
N PRO A 231 26.18 -9.95 -21.97
CA PRO A 231 27.08 -8.98 -22.60
C PRO A 231 26.78 -8.74 -24.09
N SER A 232 26.27 -9.75 -24.79
CA SER A 232 25.86 -9.68 -26.21
C SER A 232 24.71 -8.70 -26.49
N GLN A 233 23.94 -8.30 -25.46
CA GLN A 233 22.86 -7.32 -25.58
C GLN A 233 23.30 -5.89 -25.28
N CYS A 234 24.53 -5.70 -24.79
CA CYS A 234 25.06 -4.41 -24.43
C CYS A 234 25.87 -3.83 -25.58
N ALA A 235 25.73 -2.53 -25.83
CA ALA A 235 26.61 -1.83 -26.76
C ALA A 235 28.06 -1.84 -26.25
N GLU A 236 29.02 -1.76 -27.17
CA GLU A 236 30.44 -1.74 -26.83
C GLU A 236 30.76 -0.59 -25.85
N GLY A 237 31.48 -0.91 -24.78
CA GLY A 237 31.83 0.05 -23.71
C GLY A 237 30.72 0.34 -22.69
N VAL A 238 29.53 -0.24 -22.83
CA VAL A 238 28.44 -0.09 -21.83
C VAL A 238 28.48 -1.23 -20.81
N ASN A 239 28.39 -0.89 -19.54
CA ASN A 239 28.33 -1.87 -18.46
C ASN A 239 27.05 -2.70 -18.56
N ASN A 240 27.17 -4.03 -18.47
CA ASN A 240 26.05 -4.96 -18.52
C ASN A 240 25.26 -5.03 -17.20
N VAL A 241 25.66 -4.28 -16.17
CA VAL A 241 24.98 -4.21 -14.88
C VAL A 241 24.20 -2.91 -14.74
N LYS A 242 22.90 -3.02 -14.47
CA LYS A 242 22.02 -1.91 -14.12
C LYS A 242 21.59 -2.02 -12.67
N LYS A 243 21.79 -0.96 -11.88
CA LYS A 243 21.34 -0.87 -10.49
C LYS A 243 20.00 -0.15 -10.44
N ILE A 244 19.03 -0.73 -9.75
CA ILE A 244 17.72 -0.15 -9.52
C ILE A 244 17.31 -0.35 -8.07
N GLU A 245 16.41 0.47 -7.58
CA GLU A 245 15.86 0.38 -6.23
C GLU A 245 14.40 -0.07 -6.30
N LEU A 246 14.05 -1.13 -5.59
CA LEU A 246 12.68 -1.64 -5.47
C LEU A 246 12.16 -1.43 -4.06
N PHE A 247 10.86 -1.17 -3.93
CA PHE A 247 10.17 -1.19 -2.65
C PHE A 247 9.86 -2.63 -2.24
N ALA A 248 9.99 -2.92 -0.94
CA ALA A 248 9.57 -4.18 -0.37
C ALA A 248 8.08 -4.44 -0.65
N GLY A 249 7.73 -5.65 -1.07
CA GLY A 249 6.38 -6.03 -1.49
C GLY A 249 6.11 -5.88 -2.99
N GLU A 250 6.99 -5.25 -3.78
CA GLU A 250 6.78 -5.12 -5.23
C GLU A 250 6.90 -6.47 -5.95
N ASN A 251 6.05 -6.68 -6.97
CA ASN A 251 6.18 -7.80 -7.90
C ASN A 251 7.43 -7.60 -8.78
N LEU A 252 8.37 -8.55 -8.74
CA LEU A 252 9.67 -8.39 -9.38
C LEU A 252 9.55 -8.10 -10.88
N LYS A 253 8.72 -8.85 -11.64
CA LYS A 253 8.58 -8.64 -13.08
C LYS A 253 8.06 -7.23 -13.41
N ARG A 254 6.94 -6.83 -12.79
CA ARG A 254 6.34 -5.51 -13.02
C ARG A 254 7.29 -4.39 -12.60
N ALA A 255 7.95 -4.54 -11.46
CA ALA A 255 8.89 -3.55 -10.94
C ALA A 255 10.11 -3.35 -11.85
N LEU A 256 10.67 -4.45 -12.40
CA LEU A 256 11.73 -4.41 -13.41
C LEU A 256 11.27 -3.66 -14.66
N GLN A 257 10.11 -4.01 -15.21
CA GLN A 257 9.58 -3.39 -16.42
C GLN A 257 9.29 -1.89 -16.23
N ASN A 258 8.70 -1.51 -15.09
CA ASN A 258 8.43 -0.11 -14.73
C ASN A 258 9.70 0.73 -14.63
N ARG A 259 10.85 0.12 -14.32
CA ARG A 259 12.17 0.78 -14.25
C ARG A 259 12.98 0.66 -15.55
N GLY A 260 12.29 0.32 -16.65
CA GLY A 260 12.88 0.20 -17.97
C GLY A 260 13.89 -0.93 -18.09
N ILE A 261 13.72 -2.02 -17.34
CA ILE A 261 14.47 -3.26 -17.56
C ILE A 261 13.77 -4.04 -18.68
N ILE A 262 14.49 -4.18 -19.79
CA ILE A 262 14.02 -4.95 -20.96
C ILE A 262 14.19 -6.45 -20.69
N LEU A 263 13.07 -7.14 -20.51
CA LEU A 263 12.99 -8.59 -20.37
C LEU A 263 12.59 -9.18 -21.73
N SER A 264 13.54 -9.72 -22.48
CA SER A 264 13.33 -10.32 -23.80
C SER A 264 14.24 -11.53 -23.96
N ASP A 265 13.69 -12.72 -23.75
CA ASP A 265 14.42 -13.99 -23.85
C ASP A 265 13.72 -14.95 -24.84
N PRO A 266 13.87 -14.74 -26.16
CA PRO A 266 13.15 -15.50 -27.18
C PRO A 266 13.38 -17.01 -27.13
N GLY A 267 14.55 -17.44 -26.64
CA GLY A 267 14.90 -18.86 -26.49
C GLY A 267 14.25 -19.53 -25.28
N SER A 268 13.69 -18.75 -24.35
CA SER A 268 13.06 -19.31 -23.16
C SER A 268 11.64 -19.81 -23.45
N PRO A 269 11.19 -20.88 -22.77
CA PRO A 269 9.82 -21.36 -22.88
C PRO A 269 8.84 -20.31 -22.35
N LYS A 270 7.59 -20.35 -22.83
CA LYS A 270 6.51 -19.52 -22.27
C LYS A 270 6.28 -19.90 -20.81
N CYS A 271 6.23 -18.90 -19.94
CA CYS A 271 5.85 -19.13 -18.55
C CYS A 271 4.36 -19.47 -18.44
N ASP A 272 4.03 -20.59 -17.80
CA ASP A 272 2.64 -21.06 -17.61
C ASP A 272 1.73 -20.07 -16.87
N TYR A 273 2.30 -19.12 -16.12
CA TYR A 273 1.54 -18.15 -15.34
C TYR A 273 1.22 -16.85 -16.07
N CYS A 274 2.15 -16.33 -16.86
CA CYS A 274 2.00 -15.02 -17.50
C CYS A 274 2.17 -15.06 -19.03
N GLY A 275 2.38 -16.24 -19.61
CA GLY A 275 2.52 -16.45 -21.06
C GLY A 275 3.77 -15.86 -21.70
N SER A 276 4.67 -15.28 -20.90
CA SER A 276 5.84 -14.53 -21.37
C SER A 276 7.09 -15.40 -21.44
N ASN A 277 7.86 -15.23 -22.52
CA ASN A 277 9.21 -15.79 -22.70
C ASN A 277 10.28 -14.95 -21.97
N ALA A 278 9.96 -14.32 -20.85
CA ALA A 278 10.95 -13.50 -20.13
C ALA A 278 10.63 -13.42 -18.63
N CYS A 279 9.96 -14.46 -18.09
CA CYS A 279 9.67 -14.55 -16.65
C CYS A 279 10.80 -15.23 -15.85
N TYR A 280 11.66 -16.04 -16.49
CA TYR A 280 12.76 -16.73 -15.82
C TYR A 280 13.93 -15.78 -15.56
N VAL A 281 14.33 -15.68 -14.29
CA VAL A 281 15.48 -14.89 -13.85
C VAL A 281 16.36 -15.73 -12.93
N SER A 282 17.67 -15.56 -12.98
CA SER A 282 18.61 -16.28 -12.10
C SER A 282 19.03 -15.36 -10.95
N ILE A 283 18.70 -15.75 -9.71
CA ILE A 283 19.01 -15.02 -8.48
C ILE A 283 20.19 -15.70 -7.80
N TYR A 284 21.37 -15.10 -7.90
CA TYR A 284 22.59 -15.65 -7.32
C TYR A 284 22.98 -14.98 -5.98
N ARG A 285 22.32 -13.87 -5.61
CA ARG A 285 22.44 -13.25 -4.27
C ARG A 285 21.10 -12.65 -3.84
N GLY A 286 20.78 -12.75 -2.55
CA GLY A 286 19.59 -12.12 -1.97
C GLY A 286 18.31 -12.94 -2.07
N LYS A 287 18.39 -14.27 -2.26
CA LYS A 287 17.21 -15.15 -2.33
C LYS A 287 16.32 -15.10 -1.08
N SER A 288 16.91 -14.88 0.09
CA SER A 288 16.18 -14.75 1.36
C SER A 288 15.29 -13.50 1.42
N LEU A 289 15.55 -12.50 0.58
CA LEU A 289 14.74 -11.28 0.47
C LEU A 289 13.51 -11.49 -0.43
N LEU A 290 13.34 -12.67 -1.02
CA LEU A 290 12.25 -13.00 -1.91
C LEU A 290 11.22 -13.87 -1.20
N ASN A 291 9.96 -13.78 -1.62
CA ASN A 291 8.93 -14.70 -1.13
C ASN A 291 9.29 -16.17 -1.41
N PRO A 292 8.84 -17.12 -0.57
CA PRO A 292 9.08 -18.53 -0.80
C PRO A 292 8.44 -18.99 -2.11
N MET A 293 9.11 -19.92 -2.80
CA MET A 293 8.56 -20.52 -4.02
C MET A 293 7.29 -21.32 -3.71
N GLY A 294 6.28 -21.20 -4.57
CA GLY A 294 5.11 -22.08 -4.56
C GLY A 294 5.47 -23.51 -4.99
N THR A 295 4.59 -24.48 -4.72
CA THR A 295 4.84 -25.91 -5.01
C THR A 295 5.15 -26.17 -6.49
N THR A 296 4.44 -25.52 -7.41
CA THR A 296 4.66 -25.67 -8.85
C THR A 296 5.97 -25.01 -9.30
N GLU A 297 6.29 -23.82 -8.78
CA GLU A 297 7.57 -23.16 -9.06
C GLU A 297 8.75 -24.02 -8.58
N LYS A 298 8.67 -24.61 -7.38
CA LYS A 298 9.68 -25.55 -6.85
C LYS A 298 9.93 -26.72 -7.79
N LYS A 299 8.86 -27.31 -8.35
CA LYS A 299 8.99 -28.43 -9.30
C LYS A 299 9.63 -27.98 -10.61
N LEU A 300 9.25 -26.82 -11.13
CA LEU A 300 9.79 -26.26 -12.37
C LEU A 300 11.26 -25.87 -12.23
N MET A 301 11.66 -25.35 -11.06
CA MET A 301 13.04 -24.94 -10.74
C MET A 301 13.90 -26.05 -10.15
N ALA A 302 13.42 -27.30 -10.10
CA ALA A 302 14.14 -28.41 -9.47
C ALA A 302 15.55 -28.64 -10.06
N ARG A 303 15.72 -28.36 -11.36
CA ARG A 303 17.02 -28.46 -12.06
C ARG A 303 17.89 -27.21 -11.94
N ASN A 304 17.29 -26.06 -11.65
CA ASN A 304 17.93 -24.75 -11.61
C ASN A 304 17.46 -23.98 -10.37
N GLN A 305 18.02 -24.31 -9.20
CA GLN A 305 17.58 -23.77 -7.91
C GLN A 305 17.86 -22.26 -7.74
N ASP A 306 18.74 -21.70 -8.56
CA ASP A 306 19.00 -20.26 -8.64
C ASP A 306 17.93 -19.51 -9.42
N CYS A 307 17.14 -20.20 -10.24
CA CYS A 307 16.13 -19.56 -11.04
C CYS A 307 14.83 -19.31 -10.26
N ARG A 308 14.17 -18.20 -10.60
CA ARG A 308 12.87 -17.78 -10.09
C ARG A 308 11.96 -17.38 -11.24
N LEU A 309 10.66 -17.50 -11.01
CA LEU A 309 9.65 -16.87 -11.85
C LEU A 309 9.41 -15.44 -11.36
N SER A 310 9.98 -14.44 -12.03
CA SER A 310 9.86 -13.02 -11.66
C SER A 310 8.41 -12.55 -11.54
N CYS A 311 7.50 -13.12 -12.33
CA CYS A 311 6.07 -12.84 -12.31
C CYS A 311 5.34 -13.36 -11.06
N LYS A 312 5.93 -14.31 -10.32
CA LYS A 312 5.44 -14.85 -9.04
C LYS A 312 6.33 -14.47 -7.85
N THR A 313 7.35 -13.67 -8.10
CA THR A 313 8.33 -13.26 -7.11
C THR A 313 7.97 -11.88 -6.57
N THR A 314 7.92 -11.77 -5.24
CA THR A 314 7.81 -10.53 -4.50
C THR A 314 9.14 -10.24 -3.84
N VAL A 315 9.65 -9.03 -4.00
CA VAL A 315 10.95 -8.58 -3.46
C VAL A 315 10.76 -7.94 -2.09
N GLY A 316 11.75 -8.02 -1.20
CA GLY A 316 11.66 -7.49 0.16
C GLY A 316 10.58 -8.16 1.00
N TYR A 317 10.44 -9.48 0.84
CA TYR A 317 9.43 -10.26 1.57
C TYR A 317 9.56 -10.07 3.09
N ASN A 318 8.43 -9.94 3.80
CA ASN A 318 8.37 -9.52 5.20
C ASN A 318 9.02 -8.17 5.50
N MET A 319 8.92 -7.20 4.57
CA MET A 319 9.44 -5.84 4.77
C MET A 319 10.95 -5.82 5.01
N GLN A 320 11.70 -6.69 4.34
CA GLN A 320 13.15 -6.79 4.47
C GLN A 320 13.88 -5.88 3.48
N GLU A 321 14.94 -5.23 3.95
CA GLU A 321 15.90 -4.50 3.10
C GLU A 321 17.10 -5.39 2.75
N GLY A 322 17.83 -4.98 1.69
CA GLY A 322 19.11 -5.57 1.37
C GLY A 322 19.42 -5.54 -0.12
N ASP A 323 20.35 -6.41 -0.52
CA ASP A 323 20.84 -6.50 -1.89
C ASP A 323 20.36 -7.78 -2.57
N VAL A 324 19.73 -7.63 -3.73
CA VAL A 324 19.45 -8.73 -4.65
C VAL A 324 20.32 -8.56 -5.89
N ARG A 325 20.94 -9.65 -6.34
CA ARG A 325 21.64 -9.67 -7.62
C ARG A 325 21.11 -10.77 -8.51
N MET A 326 20.85 -10.41 -9.76
CA MET A 326 20.20 -11.32 -10.70
C MET A 326 20.72 -11.17 -12.12
N ARG A 327 20.60 -12.25 -12.88
CA ARG A 327 20.73 -12.28 -14.33
C ARG A 327 19.36 -12.42 -14.97
N ILE A 328 19.19 -11.75 -16.10
CA ILE A 328 18.00 -11.83 -16.95
C ILE A 328 18.38 -12.33 -18.34
N ASN A 329 17.37 -12.66 -19.16
CA ASN A 329 17.54 -13.13 -20.54
C ASN A 329 18.51 -14.34 -20.63
N LEU A 330 18.20 -15.37 -19.83
CA LEU A 330 19.09 -16.47 -19.49
C LEU A 330 19.53 -17.29 -20.72
N CYS A 331 18.68 -17.48 -21.73
CA CYS A 331 19.06 -18.27 -22.92
C CYS A 331 20.01 -17.54 -23.88
N GLN A 332 20.34 -16.28 -23.61
CA GLN A 332 21.23 -15.46 -24.44
C GLN A 332 22.63 -15.27 -23.84
N TRP A 333 22.87 -15.85 -22.65
CA TRP A 333 24.21 -15.94 -22.09
C TRP A 333 24.96 -17.02 -22.86
N GLN A 334 25.96 -16.61 -23.65
CA GLN A 334 26.91 -17.53 -24.26
C GLN A 334 27.83 -18.07 -23.15
N GLU A 335 28.01 -19.39 -23.11
CA GLU A 335 29.07 -20.03 -22.30
C GLU A 335 30.45 -19.64 -22.84
#